data_AF-A0A2S2Q5N8-F1
#
_entry.id   AF-A0A2S2Q5N8-F1
#
_cell.length_a   1.000
_cell.length_b   1.000
_cell.length_c   1.000
_cell.angle_alpha   90.00
_cell.angle_beta   90.00
_cell.angle_gamma   90.00
#
_symmetry.space_group_name_H-M   'P 1'
#
loop_
_entity.id
_entity.type
_entity.pdbx_description
1 polymer ?
#
loop_
_entity_poly.entity_id
_entity_poly.type
_entity_poly.pdbx_seq_one_letter_code
_entity_poly.pdbx_strand_id
1 'polypeptide(L)'
;MYQHLVQPKYLEDIKDKVMKKYFPSGKMEDHSHLDAVNMISEGVFVAGSMTMALKLSSPVYFYLFDYEQEFSFNKVYGQCQKHLGVSHGDEMISLFPLKSLIPKELNENDSKVSKLMVDIWVKFASSRTPTVDGTDNGLAWPVFTTVEDSSLLHIDSAQPSVIKNPYEDKFKFWSGLPLTSRLNISIPSISTTKSYVKSEF
;
A
#
# COMPACT_ATOMS: atom_id res chain seq x y z
N MET A 1 -13.39 10.23 6.38
CA MET A 1 -12.17 9.46 6.68
C MET A 1 -11.11 10.26 7.44
N TYR A 2 -10.78 11.50 7.05
CA TYR A 2 -9.73 12.30 7.70
C TYR A 2 -10.15 13.15 8.91
N GLN A 3 -11.42 13.13 9.33
CA GLN A 3 -11.95 14.04 10.35
C GLN A 3 -11.22 13.93 11.72
N HIS A 4 -10.63 12.78 12.03
CA HIS A 4 -9.85 12.56 13.26
C HIS A 4 -8.33 12.65 13.06
N LEU A 5 -7.88 12.80 11.82
CA LEU A 5 -6.47 12.87 11.42
C LEU A 5 -6.05 14.28 10.98
N VAL A 6 -6.96 15.25 11.10
CA VAL A 6 -6.78 16.60 10.57
C VAL A 6 -7.33 17.59 11.58
N GLN A 7 -6.55 18.64 11.89
CA GLN A 7 -7.10 19.75 12.66
C GLN A 7 -8.17 20.46 11.82
N PRO A 8 -9.34 20.82 12.38
CA PRO A 8 -10.45 21.40 11.60
C PRO A 8 -10.05 22.54 10.64
N LYS A 9 -9.07 23.37 11.04
CA LYS A 9 -8.55 24.48 10.23
C LYS A 9 -7.92 24.08 8.89
N TYR A 10 -7.49 22.83 8.73
CA TYR A 10 -6.87 22.32 7.50
C TYR A 10 -7.82 21.45 6.66
N LEU A 11 -9.04 21.18 7.15
CA LEU A 11 -9.95 20.24 6.52
C LEU A 11 -10.37 20.71 5.11
N GLU A 12 -10.71 21.98 4.94
CA GLU A 12 -11.09 22.53 3.64
C GLU A 12 -9.90 22.57 2.67
N ASP A 13 -8.70 23.01 3.11
CA ASP A 13 -7.51 23.01 2.25
C ASP A 13 -7.14 21.59 1.77
N ILE A 14 -7.22 20.59 2.65
CA ILE A 14 -6.99 19.18 2.29
C ILE A 14 -8.05 18.72 1.30
N LYS A 15 -9.34 18.99 1.58
CA LYS A 15 -10.44 18.63 0.69
C LYS A 15 -10.23 19.25 -0.69
N ASP A 16 -9.91 20.53 -0.77
CA ASP A 16 -9.70 21.23 -2.04
C ASP A 16 -8.51 20.65 -2.83
N LYS A 17 -7.40 20.33 -2.16
CA LYS A 17 -6.24 19.68 -2.80
C LYS A 17 -6.56 18.29 -3.34
N VAL A 18 -7.28 17.49 -2.56
CA VAL A 18 -7.69 16.13 -2.96
C VAL A 18 -8.69 16.20 -4.11
N MET A 19 -9.72 17.04 -4.00
CA MET A 19 -10.72 17.24 -5.05
C MET A 19 -10.07 17.74 -6.34
N LYS A 20 -9.17 18.73 -6.28
CA LYS A 20 -8.45 19.23 -7.45
C LYS A 20 -7.60 18.14 -8.13
N LYS A 21 -7.02 17.21 -7.36
CA LYS A 21 -6.16 16.14 -7.90
C LYS A 21 -6.96 15.04 -8.62
N TYR A 22 -8.04 14.55 -8.00
CA TYR A 22 -8.78 13.38 -8.51
C TYR A 22 -10.06 13.76 -9.27
N PHE A 23 -10.63 14.93 -9.00
CA PHE A 23 -11.89 15.40 -9.59
C PHE A 23 -11.73 16.85 -10.08
N PRO A 24 -10.93 17.09 -11.13
CA PRO A 24 -10.64 18.45 -11.60
C PRO A 24 -11.87 19.23 -12.07
N SER A 25 -12.98 18.56 -12.39
CA SER A 25 -14.27 19.20 -12.68
C SER A 25 -14.99 19.73 -11.42
N GLY A 26 -14.44 19.47 -10.23
CA GLY A 26 -14.96 19.91 -8.93
C GLY A 26 -16.03 18.99 -8.34
N LYS A 27 -16.43 17.93 -9.04
CA LYS A 27 -17.44 16.96 -8.60
C LYS A 27 -17.10 15.55 -9.06
N MET A 28 -17.62 14.56 -8.35
CA MET A 28 -17.58 13.18 -8.82
C MET A 28 -18.64 13.01 -9.91
N GLU A 29 -18.23 12.53 -11.07
CA GLU A 29 -19.12 12.25 -12.19
C GLU A 29 -19.29 10.74 -12.36
N ASP A 30 -20.28 10.31 -13.12
CA ASP A 30 -20.55 8.87 -13.31
C ASP A 30 -19.32 8.11 -13.83
N HIS A 31 -18.48 8.77 -14.64
CA HIS A 31 -17.27 8.18 -15.18
C HIS A 31 -16.05 8.29 -14.23
N SER A 32 -16.14 9.01 -13.11
CA SER A 32 -15.02 9.21 -12.16
C SER A 32 -14.82 8.05 -11.17
N HIS A 33 -15.44 6.89 -11.41
CA HIS A 33 -15.32 5.70 -10.56
C HIS A 33 -13.87 5.28 -10.30
N LEU A 34 -13.02 5.22 -11.33
CA LEU A 34 -11.61 4.89 -11.16
C LEU A 34 -10.83 6.00 -10.43
N ASP A 35 -11.20 7.27 -10.61
CA ASP A 35 -10.58 8.37 -9.86
C ASP A 35 -10.88 8.25 -8.35
N ALA A 36 -12.11 7.85 -8.00
CA ALA A 36 -12.49 7.56 -6.63
C ALA A 36 -11.74 6.36 -6.06
N VAL A 37 -11.60 5.27 -6.83
CA VAL A 37 -10.78 4.11 -6.45
C VAL A 37 -9.33 4.54 -6.21
N ASN A 38 -8.72 5.27 -7.14
CA ASN A 38 -7.34 5.75 -7.02
C ASN A 38 -7.17 6.66 -5.80
N MET A 39 -8.09 7.60 -5.57
CA MET A 39 -8.07 8.46 -4.39
C MET A 39 -8.05 7.66 -3.09
N ILE A 40 -8.92 6.65 -2.97
CA ILE A 40 -9.02 5.83 -1.76
C ILE A 40 -7.79 4.92 -1.63
N SER A 41 -7.41 4.21 -2.69
CA SER A 41 -6.25 3.30 -2.70
C SER A 41 -4.96 4.03 -2.32
N GLU A 42 -4.71 5.17 -2.95
CA GLU A 42 -3.48 5.93 -2.72
C GLU A 42 -3.44 6.57 -1.33
N GLY A 43 -4.56 7.13 -0.86
CA GLY A 43 -4.62 7.83 0.42
C GLY A 43 -4.69 6.92 1.64
N VAL A 44 -5.38 5.79 1.53
CA VAL A 44 -5.63 4.89 2.67
C VAL A 44 -4.56 3.82 2.81
N PHE A 45 -4.19 3.18 1.70
CA PHE A 45 -3.33 1.99 1.74
C PHE A 45 -1.89 2.32 1.37
N VAL A 46 -1.67 2.97 0.22
CA VAL A 46 -0.32 3.21 -0.31
C VAL A 46 0.46 4.19 0.57
N ALA A 47 -0.10 5.37 0.85
CA ALA A 47 0.58 6.37 1.67
C ALA A 47 0.91 5.86 3.07
N GLY A 48 -0.03 5.12 3.70
CA GLY A 48 0.15 4.54 5.03
C GLY A 48 1.23 3.46 5.07
N SER A 49 1.16 2.49 4.16
CA SER A 49 2.12 1.38 4.11
C SER A 49 3.54 1.85 3.83
N MET A 50 3.75 2.77 2.88
CA MET A 50 5.07 3.34 2.59
C MET A 50 5.58 4.21 3.75
N THR A 51 4.70 4.98 4.41
CA THR A 51 5.10 5.76 5.60
C THR A 51 5.58 4.85 6.73
N MET A 52 4.93 3.70 6.92
CA MET A 52 5.37 2.71 7.89
C MET A 52 6.72 2.10 7.50
N ALA A 53 6.88 1.70 6.23
CA ALA A 53 8.11 1.11 5.74
C ALA A 53 9.35 1.98 6.01
N LEU A 54 9.24 3.29 5.78
CA LEU A 54 10.31 4.26 6.04
C LEU A 54 10.69 4.41 7.53
N LYS A 55 9.87 3.92 8.46
CA LYS A 55 10.11 4.00 9.91
C LYS A 55 10.65 2.71 10.51
N LEU A 56 10.64 1.62 9.76
CA LEU A 56 11.14 0.33 10.22
C LEU A 56 12.65 0.25 10.06
N SER A 57 13.33 -0.31 11.06
CA SER A 57 14.77 -0.60 10.99
C SER A 57 15.06 -1.94 10.30
N SER A 58 14.05 -2.80 10.16
CA SER A 58 14.16 -4.10 9.49
C SER A 58 13.98 -3.95 7.99
N PRO A 59 14.58 -4.86 7.16
CA PRO A 59 14.33 -4.88 5.73
C PRO A 59 12.84 -5.01 5.42
N VAL A 60 12.34 -4.14 4.53
CA VAL A 60 10.95 -4.16 4.05
C VAL A 60 10.96 -4.55 2.58
N TYR A 61 9.98 -5.34 2.17
CA TYR A 61 9.80 -5.80 0.80
C TYR A 61 8.37 -5.50 0.37
N PHE A 62 8.21 -4.92 -0.81
CA PHE A 62 6.89 -4.63 -1.37
C PHE A 62 6.62 -5.50 -2.59
N TYR A 63 5.38 -5.95 -2.70
CA TYR A 63 4.81 -6.41 -3.96
C TYR A 63 3.58 -5.57 -4.32
N LEU A 64 3.33 -5.45 -5.61
CA LEU A 64 2.09 -4.98 -6.22
C LEU A 64 1.42 -6.20 -6.84
N PHE A 65 0.31 -6.63 -6.25
CA PHE A 65 -0.54 -7.68 -6.82
C PHE A 65 -1.53 -7.02 -7.78
N ASP A 66 -1.43 -7.41 -9.05
CA ASP A 66 -2.12 -6.80 -10.19
C ASP A 66 -2.66 -7.87 -11.15
N TYR A 67 -2.80 -9.11 -10.66
CA TYR A 67 -3.34 -10.22 -11.41
C TYR A 67 -4.86 -10.31 -11.20
N GLU A 68 -5.61 -10.20 -12.29
CA GLU A 68 -7.06 -10.39 -12.29
C GLU A 68 -7.44 -11.86 -12.35
N GLN A 69 -7.87 -12.38 -11.20
CA GLN A 69 -8.42 -13.74 -11.08
C GLN A 69 -9.84 -13.83 -11.65
N GLU A 70 -10.30 -15.05 -11.94
CA GLU A 70 -11.68 -15.28 -12.43
C GLU A 70 -12.75 -14.82 -11.41
N PHE A 71 -12.45 -15.01 -10.12
CA PHE A 71 -13.22 -14.44 -9.02
C PHE A 71 -12.54 -13.17 -8.50
N SER A 72 -13.34 -12.14 -8.25
CA SER A 72 -12.90 -10.91 -7.58
C SER A 72 -13.93 -10.50 -6.53
N PHE A 73 -13.44 -9.99 -5.40
CA PHE A 73 -14.22 -9.39 -4.32
C PHE A 73 -14.97 -8.13 -4.75
N ASN A 74 -14.66 -7.55 -5.91
CA ASN A 74 -15.55 -6.55 -6.54
C ASN A 74 -17.01 -7.05 -6.62
N LYS A 75 -17.23 -8.35 -6.87
CA LYS A 75 -18.57 -8.97 -6.90
C LYS A 75 -19.25 -9.01 -5.52
N VAL A 76 -18.48 -8.89 -4.44
CA VAL A 76 -18.94 -8.93 -3.05
C VAL A 76 -19.17 -7.53 -2.50
N TYR A 77 -18.29 -6.58 -2.82
CA TYR A 77 -18.37 -5.21 -2.31
C TYR A 77 -19.51 -4.39 -2.91
N GLY A 78 -19.99 -4.73 -4.11
CA GLY A 78 -21.15 -4.09 -4.68
C GLY A 78 -21.50 -4.56 -6.09
N GLN A 79 -22.65 -4.13 -6.59
CA GLN A 79 -23.12 -4.46 -7.94
C GLN A 79 -22.58 -3.48 -8.99
N CYS A 80 -21.28 -3.19 -8.95
CA CYS A 80 -20.66 -2.36 -9.97
C CYS A 80 -20.47 -3.19 -11.26
N GLN A 81 -21.16 -2.81 -12.32
CA GLN A 81 -21.02 -3.43 -13.65
C GLN A 81 -19.75 -2.95 -14.39
N LYS A 82 -19.05 -1.95 -13.83
CA LYS A 82 -17.83 -1.42 -14.43
C LYS A 82 -16.64 -2.27 -14.03
N HIS A 83 -15.69 -2.38 -14.93
CA HIS A 83 -14.41 -3.01 -14.65
C HIS A 83 -13.58 -2.11 -13.73
N LEU A 84 -13.24 -2.63 -12.55
CA LEU A 84 -12.52 -1.90 -11.48
C LEU A 84 -11.09 -2.41 -11.28
N GLY A 85 -10.66 -3.42 -12.04
CA GLY A 85 -9.38 -4.11 -11.85
C GLY A 85 -9.35 -4.94 -10.56
N VAL A 86 -8.15 -5.12 -10.01
CA VAL A 86 -7.90 -5.87 -8.78
C VAL A 86 -8.37 -5.10 -7.55
N SER A 87 -9.18 -5.74 -6.72
CA SER A 87 -9.76 -5.15 -5.51
C SER A 87 -9.05 -5.61 -4.23
N HIS A 88 -9.33 -4.90 -3.13
CA HIS A 88 -8.79 -5.26 -1.82
C HIS A 88 -9.17 -6.70 -1.45
N GLY A 89 -8.17 -7.52 -1.08
CA GLY A 89 -8.37 -8.90 -0.66
C GLY A 89 -8.39 -9.92 -1.80
N ASP A 90 -8.36 -9.50 -3.07
CA ASP A 90 -8.28 -10.44 -4.20
C ASP A 90 -7.02 -11.32 -4.10
N GLU A 91 -5.91 -10.78 -3.63
CA GLU A 91 -4.66 -11.53 -3.46
C GLU A 91 -4.80 -12.69 -2.44
N MET A 92 -5.76 -12.62 -1.51
CA MET A 92 -6.03 -13.70 -0.55
C MET A 92 -6.54 -14.97 -1.22
N ILE A 93 -7.21 -14.86 -2.37
CA ILE A 93 -7.71 -16.00 -3.14
C ILE A 93 -6.54 -16.86 -3.64
N SER A 94 -5.41 -16.22 -3.96
CA SER A 94 -4.18 -16.88 -4.38
C SER A 94 -3.40 -17.52 -3.21
N LEU A 95 -3.70 -17.17 -1.97
CA LEU A 95 -3.00 -17.69 -0.77
C LEU A 95 -3.83 -18.71 0.02
N PHE A 96 -5.15 -18.56 0.04
CA PHE A 96 -6.03 -19.35 0.90
C PHE A 96 -7.23 -19.88 0.13
N PRO A 97 -7.62 -21.15 0.35
CA PRO A 97 -8.82 -21.70 -0.26
C PRO A 97 -10.07 -21.14 0.44
N LEU A 98 -10.66 -20.08 -0.12
CA LEU A 98 -11.86 -19.43 0.42
C LEU A 98 -13.15 -20.17 0.04
N LYS A 99 -13.23 -21.48 0.31
CA LYS A 99 -14.30 -22.38 -0.18
C LYS A 99 -15.73 -21.96 0.17
N SER A 100 -15.92 -21.26 1.28
CA SER A 100 -17.23 -20.73 1.69
C SER A 100 -17.75 -19.62 0.76
N LEU A 101 -16.85 -18.89 0.11
CA LEU A 101 -17.17 -17.79 -0.80
C LEU A 101 -17.00 -18.19 -2.27
N ILE A 102 -15.97 -18.99 -2.55
CA ILE A 102 -15.59 -19.46 -3.89
C ILE A 102 -15.63 -20.99 -3.86
N PRO A 103 -16.80 -21.60 -4.11
CA PRO A 103 -16.94 -23.06 -4.05
C PRO A 103 -16.29 -23.77 -5.24
N LYS A 104 -15.92 -23.04 -6.29
CA LYS A 104 -15.24 -23.56 -7.47
C LYS A 104 -13.73 -23.62 -7.23
N GLU A 105 -13.09 -24.65 -7.76
CA GLU A 105 -11.63 -24.72 -7.81
C GLU A 105 -11.08 -23.66 -8.79
N LEU A 106 -9.84 -23.24 -8.56
CA LEU A 106 -9.16 -22.27 -9.42
C LEU A 106 -8.94 -22.83 -10.83
N ASN A 107 -9.03 -21.97 -11.84
CA ASN A 107 -8.63 -22.35 -13.19
C ASN A 107 -7.10 -22.51 -13.30
N GLU A 108 -6.61 -22.92 -14.47
CA GLU A 108 -5.19 -23.24 -14.65
C GLU A 108 -4.26 -22.03 -14.40
N ASN A 109 -4.64 -20.84 -14.86
CA ASN A 109 -3.82 -19.64 -14.70
C ASN A 109 -3.84 -19.12 -13.26
N ASP A 110 -5.03 -19.09 -12.64
CA ASP A 110 -5.19 -18.72 -11.23
C ASP A 110 -4.42 -19.68 -10.32
N SER A 111 -4.40 -20.97 -10.66
CA SER A 111 -3.61 -21.98 -9.94
C SER A 111 -2.09 -21.72 -10.05
N LYS A 112 -1.60 -21.28 -11.21
CA LYS A 112 -0.18 -20.93 -11.40
C LYS A 112 0.20 -19.71 -10.58
N VAL A 113 -0.64 -18.66 -10.57
CA VAL A 113 -0.41 -17.47 -9.74
C VAL A 113 -0.53 -17.79 -8.25
N SER A 114 -1.49 -18.63 -7.85
CA SER A 114 -1.61 -19.11 -6.48
C SER A 114 -0.35 -19.84 -6.03
N LYS A 115 0.17 -20.75 -6.86
CA LYS A 115 1.45 -21.43 -6.57
C LYS A 115 2.59 -20.42 -6.41
N LEU A 116 2.72 -19.46 -7.33
CA LEU A 116 3.74 -18.41 -7.25
C LEU A 116 3.63 -17.61 -5.93
N MET A 117 2.42 -17.16 -5.57
CA MET A 117 2.17 -16.41 -4.34
C MET A 117 2.57 -17.21 -3.10
N VAL A 118 2.19 -18.49 -3.04
CA VAL A 118 2.57 -19.38 -1.93
C VAL A 118 4.08 -19.56 -1.87
N ASP A 119 4.75 -19.81 -2.99
CA ASP A 119 6.21 -19.98 -3.05
C ASP A 119 6.93 -18.71 -2.56
N ILE A 120 6.52 -17.53 -3.01
CA ILE A 120 7.06 -16.23 -2.59
C ILE A 120 6.90 -16.03 -1.07
N TRP A 121 5.70 -16.25 -0.53
CA TRP A 121 5.43 -16.07 0.90
C TRP A 121 6.16 -17.09 1.77
N VAL A 122 6.24 -18.35 1.33
CA VAL A 122 7.02 -19.40 2.02
C VAL A 122 8.50 -19.04 2.02
N LYS A 123 9.03 -18.57 0.88
CA LYS A 123 10.43 -18.15 0.77
C LYS A 123 10.73 -16.97 1.69
N PHE A 124 9.85 -15.98 1.76
CA PHE A 124 9.97 -14.86 2.69
C PHE A 124 9.97 -15.31 4.16
N ALA A 125 9.11 -16.26 4.52
CA ALA A 125 9.01 -16.77 5.89
C ALA A 125 10.19 -17.67 6.30
N SER A 126 10.75 -18.43 5.35
CA SER A 126 11.77 -19.45 5.62
C SER A 126 13.21 -19.01 5.37
N SER A 127 13.42 -17.90 4.65
CA SER A 127 14.74 -17.42 4.23
C SER A 127 14.98 -15.97 4.63
N ARG A 128 16.24 -15.61 4.93
CA ARG A 128 16.66 -14.21 5.09
C ARG A 128 16.86 -13.48 3.77
N THR A 129 16.95 -14.21 2.67
CA THR A 129 17.12 -13.70 1.31
C THR A 129 15.90 -14.14 0.48
N PRO A 130 14.79 -13.41 0.55
CA PRO A 130 13.62 -13.69 -0.28
C PRO A 130 13.95 -13.45 -1.76
N THR A 131 13.30 -14.20 -2.64
CA THR A 131 13.43 -14.11 -4.09
C THR A 131 12.09 -13.76 -4.71
N VAL A 132 12.13 -13.17 -5.91
CA VAL A 132 10.95 -12.65 -6.62
C VAL A 132 9.97 -13.75 -7.05
N ASP A 133 10.44 -14.98 -7.18
CA ASP A 133 9.68 -16.16 -7.63
C ASP A 133 9.54 -17.24 -6.54
N GLY A 134 10.05 -16.99 -5.34
CA GLY A 134 10.06 -17.94 -4.24
C GLY A 134 11.05 -19.10 -4.38
N THR A 135 11.86 -19.16 -5.44
CA THR A 135 12.83 -20.24 -5.66
C THR A 135 14.18 -19.94 -4.99
N ASP A 136 15.00 -20.97 -4.76
CA ASP A 136 16.32 -20.79 -4.14
C ASP A 136 17.33 -20.07 -5.04
N ASN A 137 17.19 -20.18 -6.36
CA ASN A 137 18.09 -19.58 -7.36
C ASN A 137 17.48 -18.35 -8.06
N GLY A 138 16.31 -17.90 -7.60
CA GLY A 138 15.61 -16.77 -8.17
C GLY A 138 16.32 -15.44 -7.94
N LEU A 139 15.94 -14.42 -8.71
CA LEU A 139 16.41 -13.06 -8.47
C LEU A 139 16.01 -12.62 -7.07
N ALA A 140 16.91 -11.93 -6.36
CA ALA A 140 16.61 -11.40 -5.03
C ALA A 140 15.43 -10.42 -5.08
N TRP A 141 14.51 -10.53 -4.13
CA TRP A 141 13.44 -9.55 -3.96
C TRP A 141 14.07 -8.22 -3.51
N PRO A 142 13.87 -7.11 -4.24
CA PRO A 142 14.42 -5.82 -3.85
C PRO A 142 13.96 -5.37 -2.47
N VAL A 143 14.91 -4.92 -1.65
CA VAL A 143 14.62 -4.26 -0.37
C VAL A 143 14.14 -2.85 -0.65
N PHE A 144 13.03 -2.47 -0.03
CA PHE A 144 12.51 -1.12 -0.06
C PHE A 144 13.35 -0.21 0.84
N THR A 145 13.98 0.81 0.26
CA THR A 145 14.90 1.74 0.93
C THR A 145 14.32 3.15 0.98
N THR A 146 14.04 3.74 -0.19
CA THR A 146 13.43 5.06 -0.36
C THR A 146 12.23 4.97 -1.28
N VAL A 147 11.33 5.96 -1.25
CA VAL A 147 10.16 5.94 -2.14
C VAL A 147 10.57 6.15 -3.60
N GLU A 148 11.64 6.92 -3.83
CA GLU A 148 12.13 7.34 -5.15
C GLU A 148 12.96 6.27 -5.87
N ASP A 149 13.78 5.53 -5.14
CA ASP A 149 14.76 4.60 -5.72
C ASP A 149 14.37 3.13 -5.53
N SER A 150 13.31 2.84 -4.79
CA SER A 150 12.87 1.46 -4.59
C SER A 150 12.14 0.90 -5.81
N SER A 151 12.36 -0.39 -6.02
CA SER A 151 11.56 -1.22 -6.91
C SER A 151 10.61 -2.10 -6.13
N LEU A 152 9.49 -2.47 -6.75
CA LEU A 152 8.50 -3.37 -6.19
C LEU A 152 8.46 -4.65 -7.02
N LEU A 153 8.09 -5.75 -6.37
CA LEU A 153 7.74 -6.99 -7.07
C LEU A 153 6.34 -6.84 -7.68
N HIS A 154 6.21 -6.89 -9.00
CA HIS A 154 4.92 -6.81 -9.70
C HIS A 154 4.45 -8.20 -10.10
N ILE A 155 3.22 -8.52 -9.71
CA ILE A 155 2.60 -9.82 -9.89
C ILE A 155 1.31 -9.61 -10.68
N ASP A 156 1.44 -9.55 -12.00
CA ASP A 156 0.35 -9.47 -12.99
C ASP A 156 0.13 -10.79 -13.72
N SER A 157 0.95 -11.80 -13.41
CA SER A 157 0.92 -13.13 -14.03
C SER A 157 1.73 -14.12 -13.17
N ALA A 158 1.82 -15.37 -13.63
CA ALA A 158 2.69 -16.39 -13.01
C ALA A 158 4.19 -16.18 -13.30
N GLN A 159 4.56 -15.11 -14.01
CA GLN A 159 5.93 -14.70 -14.27
C GLN A 159 6.13 -13.29 -13.69
N PRO A 160 6.55 -13.17 -12.42
CA PRO A 160 6.61 -11.87 -11.76
C PRO A 160 7.78 -11.06 -12.32
N SER A 161 7.66 -9.73 -12.22
CA SER A 161 8.69 -8.80 -12.65
C SER A 161 9.05 -7.81 -11.55
N VAL A 162 10.18 -7.11 -11.71
CA VAL A 162 10.57 -6.03 -10.81
C VAL A 162 10.36 -4.71 -11.55
N ILE A 163 9.52 -3.85 -10.99
CA ILE A 163 9.20 -2.53 -11.57
C ILE A 163 9.69 -1.41 -10.66
N LYS A 164 10.02 -0.25 -11.23
CA LYS A 164 10.22 0.96 -10.42
C LYS A 164 8.93 1.29 -9.67
N ASN A 165 9.02 1.75 -8.42
CA ASN A 165 7.87 2.14 -7.62
C ASN A 165 6.94 3.12 -8.38
N PRO A 166 5.72 2.70 -8.78
CA PRO A 166 4.81 3.55 -9.55
C PRO A 166 4.09 4.58 -8.68
N TYR A 167 4.22 4.49 -7.35
CA TYR A 167 3.49 5.32 -6.40
C TYR A 167 4.28 6.51 -5.85
N GLU A 168 5.47 6.79 -6.38
CA GLU A 168 6.34 7.89 -5.91
C GLU A 168 5.59 9.23 -5.79
N ASP A 169 5.00 9.71 -6.88
CA ASP A 169 4.24 10.97 -6.90
C ASP A 169 3.01 10.96 -6.00
N LYS A 170 2.40 9.77 -5.84
CA LYS A 170 1.15 9.58 -5.12
C LYS A 170 1.43 9.66 -3.62
N PHE A 171 2.48 8.97 -3.19
CA PHE A 171 3.04 9.09 -1.86
C PHE A 171 3.46 10.53 -1.56
N LYS A 172 4.22 11.19 -2.44
CA LYS A 172 4.64 12.60 -2.24
C LYS A 172 3.45 13.53 -2.06
N PHE A 173 2.39 13.37 -2.86
CA PHE A 173 1.16 14.13 -2.71
C PHE A 173 0.48 13.89 -1.35
N TRP A 174 0.12 12.64 -1.05
CA TRP A 174 -0.66 12.30 0.15
C TRP A 174 0.11 12.59 1.43
N SER A 175 1.40 12.27 1.41
CA SER A 175 2.27 12.56 2.54
C SER A 175 2.39 14.08 2.69
N GLY A 176 2.51 14.87 1.62
CA GLY A 176 2.58 16.34 1.64
C GLY A 176 1.39 17.08 2.27
N LEU A 177 0.27 16.41 2.54
CA LEU A 177 -0.90 17.03 3.17
C LEU A 177 -0.67 17.32 4.67
N PRO A 178 -1.28 18.40 5.22
CA PRO A 178 -1.15 18.78 6.64
C PRO A 178 -1.97 17.86 7.58
N LEU A 179 -1.59 16.58 7.66
CA LEU A 179 -2.19 15.56 8.54
C LEU A 179 -1.58 15.63 9.95
N THR A 180 -2.32 15.25 10.99
CA THR A 180 -1.91 15.32 12.41
C THR A 180 -0.63 14.54 12.72
N SER A 181 -0.37 13.43 12.00
CA SER A 181 0.88 12.68 12.10
C SER A 181 2.13 13.48 11.71
N ARG A 182 1.98 14.54 10.91
CA ARG A 182 3.06 15.48 10.54
C ARG A 182 3.11 16.71 11.44
N LEU A 183 1.97 17.14 11.97
CA LEU A 183 1.88 18.30 12.87
C LEU A 183 2.50 18.05 14.25
N ASN A 184 2.67 16.78 14.66
CA ASN A 184 3.32 16.41 15.92
C ASN A 184 4.86 16.20 15.81
N ILE A 185 5.46 16.40 14.63
CA ILE A 185 6.92 16.26 14.45
C ILE A 185 7.69 17.55 14.81
N SER A 186 6.99 18.67 15.04
CA SER A 186 7.61 19.88 15.61
C SER A 186 7.60 19.83 17.15
N ILE A 187 8.44 18.99 17.75
CA ILE A 187 8.82 19.13 19.17
C ILE A 187 10.05 20.05 19.23
N PRO A 188 10.01 21.18 19.96
CA PRO A 188 11.17 22.04 20.15
C PRO A 188 12.29 21.29 20.85
N SER A 189 13.53 21.48 20.39
CA SER A 189 14.73 20.98 21.06
C SER A 189 14.69 21.29 22.55
N ILE A 190 14.74 20.25 23.40
CA ILE A 190 14.92 20.40 24.83
C ILE A 190 16.27 21.10 25.04
N SER A 191 16.24 22.36 25.46
CA SER A 191 17.43 23.04 25.96
C SER A 191 17.83 22.34 27.25
N THR A 192 19.05 21.82 27.30
CA THR A 192 19.67 21.27 28.51
C THR A 192 19.70 22.33 29.60
N THR A 193 18.80 22.24 30.57
CA THR A 193 18.88 23.01 31.81
C THR A 193 20.05 22.48 32.63
N LYS A 194 20.96 23.39 32.95
CA LYS A 194 22.16 23.18 33.76
C LYS A 194 21.83 22.52 35.11
N SER A 195 22.67 21.55 35.45
CA SER A 195 22.83 20.98 36.79
C SER A 195 22.96 22.06 37.86
N TYR A 196 22.12 22.00 38.89
CA TYR A 196 22.44 22.55 40.19
C TYR A 196 22.57 21.41 41.19
N VAL A 197 23.82 21.09 41.51
CA VAL A 197 24.19 20.38 42.74
C VAL A 197 23.92 21.35 43.89
N LYS A 198 23.14 20.93 44.88
CA LYS A 198 23.30 21.38 46.26
C LYS A 198 23.21 20.19 47.20
N SER A 199 24.30 20.02 47.94
CA SER A 199 24.50 19.18 49.12
C SER A 199 23.70 19.67 50.32
N GLU A 200 23.71 18.82 51.38
CA GLU A 200 23.26 19.01 52.77
C GLU A 200 21.81 18.54 53.02
N PHE A 201 21.50 17.55 53.87
CA PHE A 201 22.21 16.84 54.95
C PHE A 201 22.03 15.32 54.83
#